data_AF-A0A2A9FSH9-F1
#
_entry.id   AF-A0A2A9FSH9-F1
#
_cell.length_a   1.000
_cell.length_b   1.000
_cell.length_c   1.000
_cell.angle_alpha   90.00
_cell.angle_beta   90.00
_cell.angle_gamma   90.00
#
_symmetry.space_group_name_H-M   'P 1'
#
loop_
_entity.id
_entity.type
_entity.pdbx_description
1 polymer ?
#
loop_
_entity_poly.entity_id
_entity_poly.type
_entity_poly.pdbx_seq_one_letter_code
_entity_poly.pdbx_strand_id
1 'polypeptide(L)'
;MTFREELQKQRWDDHRYYHHNRINQFLHLLSASCFLISYGLVFFHPAAAALVGWLLAMTLRQTGHFFFEPKTYDEVNKASHDFKERVKVGYNLNRKVVLLSIWALTPVALLLSPDLLGPLSPATDLVEFISNTALLWLFVGLGAVVFRTVHLFKLMGVQSGLVWMTKIFTDPFHDIKIYQKSPYFILKGEMYDTMENWYDDAPLNPRT
;
A
#
# COMPACT_ATOMS: atom_id res chain seq x y z
N MET A 1 -20.05 -10.71 -9.66
CA MET A 1 -18.71 -10.22 -9.98
C MET A 1 -17.74 -11.37 -9.80
N THR A 2 -17.02 -11.74 -10.86
CA THR A 2 -15.96 -12.76 -10.79
C THR A 2 -14.75 -12.24 -10.02
N PHE A 3 -13.83 -13.13 -9.62
CA PHE A 3 -12.60 -12.74 -8.92
C PHE A 3 -11.79 -11.68 -9.69
N ARG A 4 -11.67 -11.84 -11.01
CA ARG A 4 -10.93 -10.92 -11.89
C ARG A 4 -11.62 -9.57 -12.01
N GLU A 5 -12.94 -9.57 -12.19
CA GLU A 5 -13.74 -8.33 -12.21
C GLU A 5 -13.62 -7.58 -10.89
N GLU A 6 -13.63 -8.28 -9.76
CA GLU A 6 -13.47 -7.66 -8.43
C GLU A 6 -12.07 -7.09 -8.23
N LEU A 7 -11.03 -7.81 -8.65
CA LEU A 7 -9.66 -7.32 -8.59
C LEU A 7 -9.47 -6.07 -9.45
N GLN A 8 -10.03 -6.09 -10.67
CA GLN A 8 -10.01 -4.94 -11.57
C GLN A 8 -10.75 -3.76 -10.96
N LYS A 9 -11.96 -3.98 -10.41
CA LYS A 9 -12.73 -2.95 -9.74
C LYS A 9 -11.98 -2.34 -8.56
N GLN A 10 -11.41 -3.15 -7.66
CA GLN A 10 -10.69 -2.64 -6.49
C GLN A 10 -9.46 -1.81 -6.89
N ARG A 11 -8.73 -2.20 -7.94
CA ARG A 11 -7.60 -1.42 -8.47
C ARG A 11 -8.03 -0.12 -9.12
N TRP A 12 -9.14 -0.18 -9.83
CA TRP A 12 -9.70 0.97 -10.49
C TRP A 12 -10.20 2.01 -9.48
N ASP A 13 -10.97 1.58 -8.49
CA ASP A 13 -11.43 2.43 -7.40
C ASP A 13 -10.22 3.10 -6.71
N ASP A 14 -9.13 2.37 -6.51
CA ASP A 14 -7.89 2.90 -5.95
C ASP A 14 -7.28 4.01 -6.82
N HIS A 15 -7.09 3.74 -8.12
CA HIS A 15 -6.52 4.70 -9.04
C HIS A 15 -7.41 5.95 -9.21
N ARG A 16 -8.71 5.75 -9.46
CA ARG A 16 -9.69 6.81 -9.72
C ARG A 16 -9.78 7.80 -8.56
N TYR A 17 -9.99 7.29 -7.35
CA TYR A 17 -10.34 8.12 -6.20
C TYR A 17 -9.14 8.72 -5.48
N TYR A 18 -7.93 8.18 -5.70
CA TYR A 18 -6.75 8.56 -4.92
C TYR A 18 -5.59 9.08 -5.79
N HIS A 19 -5.41 8.61 -7.03
CA HIS A 19 -4.17 8.86 -7.77
C HIS A 19 -4.34 9.75 -9.01
N HIS A 20 -5.09 10.85 -8.93
CA HIS A 20 -5.25 11.80 -10.05
C HIS A 20 -4.10 12.80 -10.21
N ASN A 21 -3.36 13.09 -9.15
CA ASN A 21 -2.17 13.91 -9.27
C ASN A 21 -1.01 13.08 -9.86
N ARG A 22 -0.38 13.52 -10.95
CA ARG A 22 0.71 12.80 -11.62
C ARG A 22 1.99 12.71 -10.78
N ILE A 23 2.25 13.66 -9.86
CA ILE A 23 3.33 13.51 -8.87
C ILE A 23 3.03 12.34 -7.95
N ASN A 24 1.78 12.20 -7.48
CA ASN A 24 1.38 11.04 -6.68
C ASN A 24 1.64 9.74 -7.46
N GLN A 25 1.23 9.69 -8.72
CA GLN A 25 1.49 8.54 -9.60
C GLN A 25 2.99 8.24 -9.75
N PHE A 26 3.83 9.26 -9.89
CA PHE A 26 5.29 9.10 -9.95
C PHE A 26 5.87 8.56 -8.64
N LEU A 27 5.41 9.05 -7.49
CA LEU A 27 5.82 8.54 -6.19
C LEU A 27 5.38 7.07 -6.00
N HIS A 28 4.20 6.70 -6.50
CA HIS A 28 3.76 5.31 -6.56
C HIS A 28 4.62 4.45 -7.48
N LEU A 29 5.07 4.96 -8.63
CA LEU A 29 6.00 4.27 -9.52
C LEU A 29 7.34 3.95 -8.83
N LEU A 30 7.92 4.94 -8.15
CA LEU A 30 9.16 4.75 -7.39
C LEU A 30 8.96 3.77 -6.22
N SER A 31 7.89 3.95 -5.46
CA SER A 31 7.49 3.06 -4.37
C SER A 31 7.34 1.61 -4.83
N ALA A 32 6.62 1.40 -5.94
CA ALA A 32 6.42 0.08 -6.53
C ALA A 32 7.73 -0.59 -6.93
N SER A 33 8.67 0.19 -7.48
CA SER A 33 10.00 -0.31 -7.83
C SER A 33 10.77 -0.76 -6.57
N CYS A 34 10.70 0.00 -5.48
CA CYS A 34 11.25 -0.41 -4.18
C CYS A 34 10.59 -1.68 -3.63
N PHE A 35 9.27 -1.84 -3.76
CA PHE A 35 8.59 -3.07 -3.33
C PHE A 35 9.05 -4.29 -4.13
N LEU A 36 9.25 -4.19 -5.45
CA LEU A 36 9.76 -5.30 -6.24
C LEU A 36 11.21 -5.66 -5.85
N ILE A 37 12.06 -4.67 -5.56
CA ILE A 37 13.40 -4.91 -5.02
C ILE A 37 13.29 -5.63 -3.65
N SER A 38 12.39 -5.18 -2.77
CA SER A 38 12.11 -5.83 -1.48
C SER A 38 11.67 -7.28 -1.65
N TYR A 39 10.83 -7.60 -2.66
CA TYR A 39 10.42 -8.97 -2.97
C TYR A 39 11.60 -9.87 -3.37
N GLY A 40 12.58 -9.34 -4.10
CA GLY A 40 13.81 -10.09 -4.39
C GLY A 40 14.70 -10.24 -3.16
N LEU A 41 14.89 -9.15 -2.39
CA LEU A 41 15.78 -9.12 -1.24
C LEU A 41 15.33 -10.05 -0.12
N VAL A 42 14.03 -10.29 0.07
CA VAL A 42 13.54 -11.05 1.25
C VAL A 42 14.13 -12.46 1.34
N PHE A 43 14.52 -13.06 0.21
CA PHE A 43 15.09 -14.41 0.16
C PHE A 43 16.57 -14.47 0.55
N PHE A 44 17.31 -13.37 0.44
CA PHE A 44 18.76 -13.32 0.67
C PHE A 44 19.14 -12.43 1.85
N HIS A 45 18.43 -11.31 1.99
CA HIS A 45 18.68 -10.25 2.98
C HIS A 45 17.34 -9.74 3.55
N PRO A 46 16.64 -10.51 4.40
CA PRO A 46 15.31 -10.17 4.89
C PRO A 46 15.24 -8.84 5.67
N ALA A 47 16.27 -8.52 6.46
CA ALA A 47 16.35 -7.22 7.13
C ALA A 47 16.42 -6.06 6.12
N ALA A 48 17.27 -6.17 5.09
CA ALA A 48 17.37 -5.16 4.04
C ALA A 48 16.05 -5.04 3.25
N ALA A 49 15.38 -6.16 2.98
CA ALA A 49 14.07 -6.18 2.32
C ALA A 49 13.03 -5.36 3.10
N ALA A 50 12.98 -5.55 4.42
CA ALA A 50 12.08 -4.80 5.29
C ALA A 50 12.43 -3.31 5.36
N LEU A 51 13.71 -2.94 5.42
CA LEU A 51 14.14 -1.53 5.37
C LEU A 51 13.75 -0.87 4.05
N VAL A 52 13.98 -1.52 2.92
CA VAL A 52 13.57 -1.01 1.59
C VAL A 52 12.04 -0.88 1.51
N GLY A 53 11.29 -1.87 1.99
CA GLY A 53 9.84 -1.85 1.97
C GLY A 53 9.23 -0.76 2.86
N TRP A 54 9.67 -0.66 4.12
CA TRP A 54 9.09 0.27 5.09
C TRP A 54 9.67 1.68 5.01
N LEU A 55 10.97 1.85 4.83
CA LEU A 55 11.58 3.18 4.89
C LEU A 55 11.63 3.87 3.53
N LEU A 56 11.83 3.13 2.43
CA LEU A 56 11.85 3.72 1.09
C LEU A 56 10.47 3.64 0.45
N ALA A 57 9.96 2.42 0.23
CA ALA A 57 8.74 2.23 -0.54
C ALA A 57 7.52 2.89 0.14
N MET A 58 7.31 2.62 1.43
CA MET A 58 6.18 3.20 2.15
C MET A 58 6.30 4.72 2.31
N THR A 59 7.49 5.27 2.58
CA THR A 59 7.66 6.74 2.68
C THR A 59 7.31 7.46 1.38
N LEU A 60 7.73 6.92 0.23
CA LEU A 60 7.36 7.46 -1.09
C LEU A 60 5.84 7.43 -1.29
N ARG A 61 5.22 6.28 -1.02
CA ARG A 61 3.77 6.10 -1.15
C ARG A 61 2.98 6.99 -0.18
N GLN A 62 3.43 7.11 1.07
CA GLN A 62 2.78 7.97 2.07
C GLN A 62 2.93 9.45 1.74
N THR A 63 4.08 9.86 1.21
CA THR A 63 4.28 11.24 0.69
C THR A 63 3.26 11.54 -0.41
N GLY A 64 3.09 10.60 -1.34
CA GLY A 64 2.05 10.66 -2.37
C GLY A 64 0.65 10.89 -1.79
N HIS A 65 0.22 9.96 -0.93
CA HIS A 65 -1.08 10.03 -0.26
C HIS A 65 -1.27 11.30 0.58
N PHE A 66 -0.21 11.79 1.23
CA PHE A 66 -0.34 12.87 2.21
C PHE A 66 -0.37 14.26 1.56
N PHE A 67 0.46 14.50 0.55
CA PHE A 67 0.63 15.83 -0.05
C PHE A 67 -0.18 16.03 -1.33
N PHE A 68 -0.49 14.95 -2.05
CA PHE A 68 -1.04 15.03 -3.41
C PHE A 68 -2.42 14.40 -3.55
N GLU A 69 -3.06 14.02 -2.44
CA GLU A 69 -4.45 13.56 -2.42
C GLU A 69 -5.39 14.55 -1.74
N PRO A 70 -6.60 14.77 -2.28
CA PRO A 70 -7.64 15.57 -1.65
C PRO A 70 -8.10 14.87 -0.37
N LYS A 71 -7.83 15.50 0.78
CA LYS A 71 -8.32 15.07 2.10
C LYS A 71 -9.72 15.61 2.42
N THR A 72 -10.24 16.48 1.56
CA THR A 72 -11.56 17.10 1.63
C THR A 72 -12.43 16.57 0.48
N TYR A 73 -13.48 17.29 0.10
CA TYR A 73 -14.30 16.93 -1.03
C TYR A 73 -13.45 16.85 -2.32
N ASP A 74 -13.56 15.74 -3.03
CA ASP A 74 -12.89 15.53 -4.30
C ASP A 74 -13.78 16.04 -5.43
N GLU A 75 -13.46 17.22 -5.95
CA GLU A 75 -14.20 17.86 -7.03
C GLU A 75 -14.15 17.08 -8.34
N VAL A 76 -13.05 16.35 -8.60
CA VAL A 76 -12.88 15.54 -9.82
C VAL A 76 -13.85 14.36 -9.82
N ASN A 77 -13.96 13.68 -8.68
CA ASN A 77 -14.82 12.52 -8.53
C ASN A 77 -16.20 12.81 -7.92
N LYS A 78 -16.46 14.07 -7.54
CA LYS A 78 -17.65 14.51 -6.80
C LYS A 78 -17.95 13.61 -5.59
N ALA A 79 -16.90 13.34 -4.81
CA ALA A 79 -16.94 12.34 -3.75
C ALA A 79 -16.39 12.88 -2.42
N SER A 80 -17.12 12.66 -1.33
CA SER A 80 -16.63 12.96 0.02
C SER A 80 -15.59 11.93 0.49
N HIS A 81 -14.74 12.31 1.44
CA HIS A 81 -13.77 11.39 2.04
C HIS A 81 -14.44 10.15 2.63
N ASP A 82 -15.55 10.32 3.35
CA ASP A 82 -16.31 9.22 3.95
C ASP A 82 -16.87 8.26 2.88
N PHE A 83 -17.28 8.79 1.72
CA PHE A 83 -17.71 7.94 0.61
C PHE A 83 -16.55 7.10 0.08
N LYS A 84 -15.38 7.71 -0.13
CA LYS A 84 -14.18 7.00 -0.58
C LYS A 84 -13.77 5.90 0.40
N GLU A 85 -13.83 6.16 1.71
CA GLU A 85 -13.56 5.14 2.73
C GLU A 85 -14.53 3.95 2.66
N ARG A 86 -15.82 4.21 2.40
CA ARG A 86 -16.83 3.14 2.29
C ARG A 86 -16.65 2.28 1.04
N VAL A 87 -16.26 2.90 -0.08
CA VAL A 87 -16.10 2.20 -1.36
C VAL A 87 -14.80 1.40 -1.41
N LYS A 88 -13.71 1.96 -0.85
CA LYS A 88 -12.40 1.30 -0.91
C LYS A 88 -12.31 0.13 0.07
N VAL A 89 -12.41 -1.07 -0.49
CA VAL A 89 -12.25 -2.33 0.23
C VAL A 89 -10.93 -2.33 0.99
N GLY A 90 -11.02 -2.59 2.30
CA GLY A 90 -9.83 -2.68 3.13
C GLY A 90 -9.35 -1.35 3.73
N TYR A 91 -9.73 -0.19 3.20
CA TYR A 91 -9.26 1.11 3.67
C TYR A 91 -10.03 1.63 4.89
N ASN A 92 -9.33 2.34 5.76
CA ASN A 92 -9.85 3.21 6.82
C ASN A 92 -8.66 3.87 7.49
N LEU A 93 -8.75 5.18 7.69
CA LEU A 93 -7.66 5.96 8.21
C LEU A 93 -7.23 5.52 9.62
N ASN A 94 -8.17 5.24 10.53
CA ASN A 94 -7.84 4.81 11.90
C ASN A 94 -7.05 3.50 11.91
N ARG A 95 -7.45 2.52 11.10
CA ARG A 95 -6.72 1.25 10.99
C ARG A 95 -5.30 1.44 10.45
N LYS A 96 -5.13 2.37 9.50
CA LYS A 96 -3.81 2.72 8.97
C LYS A 96 -2.94 3.37 10.05
N VAL A 97 -3.49 4.28 10.85
CA VAL A 97 -2.79 4.89 12.00
C VAL A 97 -2.34 3.81 12.98
N VAL A 98 -3.22 2.87 13.34
CA VAL A 98 -2.88 1.76 14.26
C VAL A 98 -1.69 0.94 13.73
N LEU A 99 -1.69 0.57 12.44
CA LEU A 99 -0.57 -0.17 11.85
C LEU A 99 0.73 0.63 11.90
N LEU A 100 0.69 1.91 11.54
CA LEU A 100 1.87 2.78 11.57
C LEU A 100 2.37 3.02 13.01
N SER A 101 1.48 3.07 14.00
CA SER A 101 1.86 3.14 15.41
C SER A 101 2.55 1.86 15.87
N ILE A 102 2.05 0.68 15.52
CA ILE A 102 2.71 -0.61 15.84
C ILE A 102 4.11 -0.66 15.20
N TRP A 103 4.19 -0.29 13.93
CA TRP A 103 5.46 -0.17 13.21
C TRP A 103 6.41 0.80 13.92
N ALA A 104 5.99 2.02 14.25
CA ALA A 104 6.82 3.02 14.92
C ALA A 104 7.27 2.61 16.33
N LEU A 105 6.45 1.83 17.06
CA LEU A 105 6.74 1.36 18.41
C LEU A 105 7.59 0.09 18.47
N THR A 106 7.77 -0.61 17.34
CA THR A 106 8.63 -1.80 17.21
C THR A 106 10.04 -1.59 17.80
N PRO A 107 10.81 -0.54 17.43
CA PRO A 107 12.14 -0.31 18.03
C PRO A 107 12.07 -0.02 19.54
N VAL A 108 11.01 0.65 20.02
CA VAL A 108 10.82 0.90 21.46
C VAL A 108 10.60 -0.42 22.21
N ALA A 109 9.82 -1.34 21.66
CA ALA A 109 9.62 -2.66 22.22
C ALA A 109 10.95 -3.44 22.35
N LEU A 110 11.82 -3.35 21.33
CA LEU A 110 13.15 -3.97 21.38
C LEU A 110 14.11 -3.32 22.38
N LEU A 111 13.97 -2.02 22.67
CA LEU A 111 14.73 -1.39 23.75
C LEU A 111 14.30 -1.88 25.14
N LEU A 112 13.02 -2.25 25.31
CA LEU A 112 12.48 -2.75 26.57
C LEU A 112 12.69 -4.26 26.75
N SER A 113 12.64 -5.04 25.67
CA SER A 113 12.90 -6.48 25.64
C SER A 113 13.71 -6.83 24.38
N PRO A 114 15.05 -6.79 24.46
CA PRO A 114 15.95 -6.97 23.30
C PRO A 114 15.87 -8.35 22.64
N ASP A 115 15.52 -9.39 23.39
CA ASP A 115 15.33 -10.75 22.91
C ASP A 115 13.87 -11.07 22.56
N LEU A 116 12.94 -10.18 22.88
CA LEU A 116 11.49 -10.32 22.63
C LEU A 116 10.89 -11.62 23.20
N LEU A 117 11.36 -12.04 24.38
CA LEU A 117 11.03 -13.32 25.03
C LEU A 117 11.66 -14.56 24.36
N GLY A 118 12.82 -14.39 23.72
CA GLY A 118 13.65 -15.47 23.16
C GLY A 118 13.70 -15.67 21.64
N PRO A 119 12.83 -15.13 20.76
CA PRO A 119 12.96 -15.34 19.31
C PRO A 119 14.13 -14.58 18.67
N LEU A 120 14.69 -13.59 19.36
CA LEU A 120 15.81 -12.78 18.85
C LEU A 120 17.02 -12.88 19.78
N SER A 121 18.22 -12.80 19.21
CA SER A 121 19.42 -12.53 20.00
C SER A 121 19.48 -11.03 20.32
N PRO A 122 19.70 -10.63 21.59
CA PRO A 122 19.90 -9.24 21.95
C PRO A 122 20.97 -8.59 21.08
N ALA A 123 20.64 -7.44 20.51
CA ALA A 123 21.60 -6.67 19.74
C ALA A 123 22.71 -6.12 20.65
N THR A 124 23.96 -6.26 20.19
CA THR A 124 25.16 -5.77 20.90
C THR A 124 25.64 -4.42 20.35
N ASP A 125 25.21 -4.07 19.13
CA ASP A 125 25.49 -2.80 18.49
C ASP A 125 24.28 -2.24 17.71
N LEU A 126 24.47 -1.06 17.10
CA LEU A 126 23.43 -0.37 16.35
C LEU A 126 23.00 -1.13 15.09
N VAL A 127 23.91 -1.82 14.41
CA VAL A 127 23.64 -2.54 13.16
C VAL A 127 22.77 -3.77 13.45
N GLU A 128 23.09 -4.50 14.51
CA GLU A 128 22.29 -5.62 15.00
C GLU A 128 20.91 -5.13 15.48
N PHE A 129 20.84 -3.98 16.15
CA PHE A 129 19.58 -3.41 16.61
C PHE A 129 18.65 -3.04 15.44
N ILE A 130 19.20 -2.38 14.41
CA ILE A 130 18.47 -2.06 13.17
C ILE A 130 18.02 -3.35 12.48
N SER A 131 18.88 -4.37 12.44
CA SER A 131 18.57 -5.66 11.80
C SER A 131 17.43 -6.37 12.50
N ASN A 132 17.45 -6.46 13.83
CA ASN A 132 16.36 -7.03 14.64
C ASN A 132 15.06 -6.24 14.46
N THR A 133 15.13 -4.91 14.45
CA THR A 133 13.97 -4.04 14.20
C THR A 133 13.37 -4.31 12.82
N ALA A 134 14.21 -4.40 11.79
CA ALA A 134 13.78 -4.66 10.42
C ALA A 134 13.17 -6.05 10.26
N LEU A 135 13.73 -7.09 10.89
CA LEU A 135 13.15 -8.42 10.91
C LEU A 135 11.77 -8.41 11.57
N LEU A 136 11.60 -7.73 12.70
CA LEU A 136 10.30 -7.63 13.35
C LEU A 136 9.27 -6.88 12.47
N TRP A 137 9.69 -5.82 11.79
CA TRP A 137 8.86 -5.12 10.80
C TRP A 137 8.42 -6.00 9.63
N LEU A 138 9.22 -6.98 9.21
CA LEU A 138 8.81 -7.98 8.22
C LEU A 138 7.59 -8.78 8.73
N PHE A 139 7.67 -9.27 9.97
CA PHE A 139 6.57 -10.01 10.60
C PHE A 139 5.34 -9.13 10.87
N VAL A 140 5.52 -7.87 11.28
CA VAL A 140 4.43 -6.91 11.41
C VAL A 140 3.71 -6.71 10.07
N GLY A 141 4.47 -6.54 8.97
CA GLY A 141 3.90 -6.41 7.63
C GLY A 141 3.12 -7.65 7.18
N LEU A 142 3.71 -8.84 7.35
CA LEU A 142 3.06 -10.11 7.01
C LEU A 142 1.80 -10.33 7.85
N GLY A 143 1.91 -10.12 9.17
CA GLY A 143 0.80 -10.24 10.11
C GLY A 143 -0.34 -9.28 9.79
N ALA A 144 -0.04 -8.04 9.41
CA ALA A 144 -1.05 -7.07 9.00
C ALA A 144 -1.83 -7.51 7.76
N VAL A 145 -1.14 -8.06 6.75
CA VAL A 145 -1.80 -8.60 5.54
C VAL A 145 -2.67 -9.80 5.89
N VAL A 146 -2.14 -10.80 6.60
CA VAL A 146 -2.89 -12.00 6.96
C VAL A 146 -4.11 -11.67 7.82
N PHE A 147 -3.91 -10.87 8.87
CA PHE A 147 -4.99 -10.42 9.75
C PHE A 147 -6.07 -9.70 8.93
N ARG A 148 -5.68 -8.77 8.05
CA ARG A 148 -6.65 -8.01 7.26
C ARG A 148 -7.41 -8.90 6.28
N THR A 149 -6.76 -9.86 5.64
CA THR A 149 -7.41 -10.84 4.76
C THR A 149 -8.47 -11.64 5.51
N VAL A 150 -8.13 -12.22 6.67
CA VAL A 150 -9.06 -13.00 7.49
C VAL A 150 -10.21 -12.13 8.02
N HIS A 151 -9.92 -10.90 8.42
CA HIS A 151 -10.94 -9.95 8.84
C HIS A 151 -11.92 -9.64 7.69
N LEU A 152 -11.43 -9.45 6.45
CA LEU A 152 -12.28 -9.23 5.29
C LEU A 152 -13.15 -10.43 4.94
N PHE A 153 -12.72 -11.67 5.26
CA PHE A 153 -13.60 -12.84 5.11
C PHE A 153 -14.90 -12.71 5.90
N LYS A 154 -14.84 -12.11 7.09
CA LYS A 154 -16.02 -11.89 7.95
C LYS A 154 -16.87 -10.71 7.51
N LEU A 155 -16.25 -9.65 6.99
CA LEU A 155 -16.96 -8.42 6.61
C LEU A 155 -17.60 -8.50 5.22
N MET A 156 -16.91 -9.14 4.27
CA MET A 156 -17.23 -9.05 2.84
C MET A 156 -17.25 -10.41 2.13
N GLY A 157 -16.92 -11.49 2.85
CA GLY A 157 -16.82 -12.84 2.29
C GLY A 157 -15.41 -13.21 1.87
N VAL A 158 -15.21 -14.52 1.68
CA VAL A 158 -13.88 -15.11 1.42
C VAL A 158 -13.27 -14.58 0.12
N GLN A 159 -14.07 -14.47 -0.94
CA GLN A 159 -13.60 -13.96 -2.24
C GLN A 159 -13.00 -12.56 -2.10
N SER A 160 -13.72 -11.61 -1.50
CA SER A 160 -13.26 -10.23 -1.37
C SER A 160 -11.97 -10.10 -0.56
N GLY A 161 -11.81 -10.90 0.50
CA GLY A 161 -10.57 -10.93 1.27
C GLY A 161 -9.39 -11.48 0.45
N LEU A 162 -9.59 -12.54 -0.33
CA LEU A 162 -8.56 -13.09 -1.21
C LEU A 162 -8.21 -12.13 -2.35
N VAL A 163 -9.22 -11.47 -2.94
CA VAL A 163 -9.00 -10.44 -3.97
C VAL A 163 -8.17 -9.28 -3.40
N TRP A 164 -8.50 -8.81 -2.19
CA TRP A 164 -7.73 -7.76 -1.52
C TRP A 164 -6.27 -8.18 -1.29
N MET A 165 -6.05 -9.42 -0.82
CA MET A 165 -4.70 -9.95 -0.63
C MET A 165 -3.92 -10.03 -1.95
N THR A 166 -4.55 -10.56 -3.00
CA THR A 166 -3.96 -10.63 -4.34
C THR A 166 -3.63 -9.25 -4.86
N LYS A 167 -4.53 -8.27 -4.67
CA LYS A 167 -4.28 -6.86 -4.98
C LYS A 167 -3.00 -6.38 -4.29
N ILE A 168 -2.91 -6.48 -2.97
CA ILE A 168 -1.73 -6.01 -2.20
C ILE A 168 -0.41 -6.59 -2.73
N PHE A 169 -0.35 -7.89 -3.01
CA PHE A 169 0.88 -8.53 -3.50
C PHE A 169 1.22 -8.20 -4.96
N THR A 170 0.23 -7.88 -5.78
CA THR A 170 0.43 -7.64 -7.21
C THR A 170 0.32 -6.17 -7.61
N ASP A 171 -0.02 -5.29 -6.68
CA ASP A 171 -0.08 -3.85 -6.89
C ASP A 171 1.24 -3.23 -7.31
N PRO A 172 2.43 -3.62 -6.80
CA PRO A 172 3.68 -3.08 -7.32
C PRO A 172 3.86 -3.29 -8.83
N PHE A 173 3.49 -4.45 -9.36
CA PHE A 173 3.52 -4.70 -10.80
C PHE A 173 2.48 -3.87 -11.56
N HIS A 174 1.29 -3.71 -10.96
CA HIS A 174 0.22 -2.91 -11.54
C HIS A 174 0.58 -1.42 -11.58
N ASP A 175 1.04 -0.87 -10.46
CA ASP A 175 1.49 0.52 -10.30
C ASP A 175 2.57 0.88 -11.32
N ILE A 176 3.57 0.00 -11.55
CA ILE A 176 4.56 0.20 -12.62
C ILE A 176 3.89 0.29 -14.00
N LYS A 177 3.01 -0.67 -14.32
CA LYS A 177 2.32 -0.71 -15.61
C LYS A 177 1.53 0.58 -15.88
N ILE A 178 0.82 1.09 -14.87
CA ILE A 178 -0.11 2.21 -15.04
C ILE A 178 0.57 3.57 -14.87
N TYR A 179 1.63 3.66 -14.06
CA TYR A 179 2.30 4.93 -13.75
C TYR A 179 3.63 5.15 -14.46
N GLN A 180 4.15 4.21 -15.25
CA GLN A 180 5.39 4.39 -16.02
C GLN A 180 5.43 5.66 -16.90
N LYS A 181 4.28 6.19 -17.32
CA LYS A 181 4.19 7.42 -18.12
C LYS A 181 4.09 8.71 -17.29
N SER A 182 3.96 8.62 -15.98
CA SER A 182 3.83 9.81 -15.12
C SER A 182 5.03 10.78 -15.23
N PRO A 183 6.30 10.34 -15.36
CA PRO A 183 7.41 11.29 -15.55
C PRO A 183 7.27 12.11 -16.83
N TYR A 184 6.82 11.47 -17.92
CA TYR A 184 6.62 12.12 -19.21
C TYR A 184 5.54 13.22 -19.13
N PHE A 185 4.41 12.93 -18.49
CA PHE A 185 3.33 13.91 -18.31
C PHE A 185 3.74 15.06 -17.39
N ILE A 186 4.46 14.78 -16.31
CA ILE A 186 5.00 15.83 -15.43
C ILE A 186 5.94 16.77 -16.21
N LEU A 187 6.83 16.23 -17.05
CA LEU A 187 7.74 17.04 -17.87
C LEU A 187 7.02 17.91 -18.90
N LYS A 188 5.81 17.53 -19.33
CA LYS A 188 4.94 18.35 -20.18
C LYS A 188 4.15 19.43 -19.42
N GLY A 189 4.17 19.39 -18.08
CA GLY A 189 3.32 20.24 -17.25
C GLY A 189 1.90 19.71 -17.08
N GLU A 190 1.60 18.49 -17.51
CA GLU A 190 0.30 17.83 -17.33
C GLU A 190 0.23 17.20 -15.92
N MET A 191 -0.08 18.03 -14.91
CA MET A 191 0.00 17.63 -13.49
C MET A 191 -1.14 16.73 -13.01
N TYR A 192 -2.24 16.63 -13.76
CA TYR A 192 -3.44 15.90 -13.36
C TYR A 192 -3.91 14.93 -14.44
N ASP A 193 -4.36 13.76 -14.01
CA ASP A 193 -5.03 12.76 -14.83
C ASP A 193 -6.54 13.05 -14.87
N THR A 194 -7.12 13.11 -16.07
CA THR A 194 -8.57 13.30 -16.25
C THR A 194 -9.37 12.04 -15.91
N MET A 195 -8.70 10.89 -15.73
CA MET A 195 -9.30 9.58 -15.43
C MET A 195 -10.19 8.99 -16.53
N GLU A 196 -10.36 9.67 -17.68
CA GLU A 196 -11.30 9.27 -18.72
C GLU A 196 -10.89 7.97 -19.44
N ASN A 197 -9.59 7.79 -19.70
CA ASN A 197 -9.07 6.70 -20.52
C ASN A 197 -9.03 5.33 -19.81
N TRP A 198 -9.50 5.22 -18.57
CA TRP A 198 -9.45 3.96 -17.80
C TRP A 198 -10.81 3.24 -17.71
N TYR A 199 -11.90 3.84 -18.20
CA TYR A 199 -13.26 3.28 -18.12
C TYR A 199 -13.54 2.20 -19.18
N ASP A 200 -12.82 2.21 -20.30
CA ASP A 200 -13.22 1.47 -21.51
C ASP A 200 -13.16 -0.06 -21.37
N ASP A 201 -12.37 -0.57 -20.42
CA ASP A 201 -12.16 -2.02 -20.22
C ASP A 201 -12.96 -2.63 -19.05
N ALA A 202 -13.70 -1.83 -18.29
CA ALA A 202 -14.59 -2.36 -17.25
C ALA A 202 -15.95 -2.68 -17.89
N PRO A 203 -16.48 -3.92 -17.79
CA PRO A 203 -17.85 -4.16 -18.20
C PRO A 203 -18.74 -3.29 -17.32
N LEU A 204 -19.27 -2.21 -17.91
CA LEU A 204 -20.36 -1.42 -17.34
C LEU A 204 -21.47 -2.42 -17.01
N ASN A 205 -21.62 -2.78 -15.74
CA ASN A 205 -22.76 -3.58 -15.34
C ASN A 205 -23.97 -2.66 -15.44
N PRO A 206 -24.93 -2.88 -16.36
CA PRO A 206 -26.02 -1.95 -16.62
C PRO A 206 -27.15 -2.09 -15.57
N ARG A 207 -26.80 -2.33 -14.31
CA ARG A 207 -27.75 -2.49 -13.20
C ARG A 207 -27.28 -1.70 -11.97
N THR A 208 -27.30 -0.39 -12.11
CA THR A 208 -27.55 0.57 -11.03
C THR A 208 -28.41 1.68 -11.59
#